data_AF-A0A1Z5TSS5-F1
#
_entry.id   AF-A0A1Z5TSS5-F1
#
_cell.length_a   1.000
_cell.length_b   1.000
_cell.length_c   1.000
_cell.angle_alpha   90.00
_cell.angle_beta   90.00
_cell.angle_gamma   90.00
#
_symmetry.space_group_name_H-M   'P 1'
#
loop_
_entity.id
_entity.type
_entity.pdbx_description
1 polymer ?
#
loop_
_entity_poly.entity_id
_entity_poly.type
_entity_poly.pdbx_seq_one_letter_code
_entity_poly.pdbx_strand_id
1 'polypeptide(L)'
;MMLSPPSSVAECLRAAEPYKIEERAWLVLFYGVILTAVRAKDPTDDFTATRLKHNLWLAFNDVRILLEPSDVNIQALMMLACHVEDFTSPSLCWMLVNNACRLLQNAGITDRRLDPQVKDRRRKTFWALNMLDKTLALTFGRPPTFHRALAREIEPPPLKEMMAYKPHRPPEGMPSSFGAHHFHHLFLLSRVMGDIWHCLYEEDHNLHTIKQRREELDRWYFEATKVLEAALLVEKPFLSETSVRSLELGLRTMHSGYLYLSILLTRTCPELREDCVLQSREMLCLLEDMVAHSEEVYNGIIWTLLCWPFTPFLTLFGEILTHGASNIREARQSLEAMKHLPAFLSQMGERNALARQLEVTASTLLSHAQSVIYPPTSDHDDTTIPAQAPVATPLLNGDQPLAGTSDQGIGHLYHNHGIDAPAIPFSEDFLTWPDDLFGGDAKFDWFAWEKDFLA
;
A
#
# COMPACT_ATOMS: atom_id res chain seq x y z
N MET A 1 -1.56 -14.72 -13.52
CA MET A 1 -0.39 -13.80 -13.53
C MET A 1 0.79 -14.39 -12.78
N MET A 2 0.55 -15.37 -11.90
CA MET A 2 1.57 -16.10 -11.14
C MET A 2 1.86 -17.48 -11.74
N LEU A 3 2.96 -18.09 -11.31
CA LEU A 3 3.34 -19.45 -11.67
C LEU A 3 2.49 -20.45 -10.89
N SER A 4 2.03 -21.51 -11.54
CA SER A 4 1.49 -22.68 -10.85
C SER A 4 2.65 -23.49 -10.27
N PRO A 5 2.51 -24.04 -9.04
CA PRO A 5 3.55 -24.90 -8.50
C PRO A 5 3.73 -26.13 -9.39
N PRO A 6 4.97 -26.61 -9.56
CA PRO A 6 5.22 -27.91 -10.16
C PRO A 6 4.44 -29.00 -9.44
N SER A 7 4.03 -30.06 -10.15
CA SER A 7 3.27 -31.18 -9.56
C SER A 7 3.99 -31.79 -8.35
N SER A 8 5.32 -31.91 -8.41
CA SER A 8 6.14 -32.41 -7.30
C SER A 8 6.03 -31.55 -6.04
N VAL A 9 5.99 -30.23 -6.19
CA VAL A 9 5.81 -29.28 -5.07
C VAL A 9 4.41 -29.44 -4.49
N ALA A 10 3.38 -29.50 -5.34
CA ALA A 10 2.00 -29.67 -4.91
C ALA A 10 1.78 -31.00 -4.17
N GLU A 11 2.38 -32.11 -4.64
CA GLU A 11 2.34 -33.41 -3.97
C GLU A 11 3.01 -33.38 -2.61
N CYS A 12 4.19 -32.76 -2.48
CA CYS A 12 4.88 -32.62 -1.19
C CYS A 12 4.07 -31.79 -0.19
N LEU A 13 3.42 -30.71 -0.64
CA LEU A 13 2.54 -29.89 0.22
C LEU A 13 1.32 -30.68 0.70
N ARG A 14 0.66 -31.43 -0.19
CA ARG A 14 -0.48 -32.28 0.18
C ARG A 14 -0.10 -33.39 1.16
N ALA A 15 1.09 -33.96 1.01
CA ALA A 15 1.63 -34.97 1.93
C ALA A 15 2.13 -34.38 3.26
N ALA A 16 2.04 -33.06 3.47
CA ALA A 16 2.62 -32.36 4.62
C ALA A 16 4.14 -32.60 4.79
N GLU A 17 4.87 -32.66 3.67
CA GLU A 17 6.32 -32.87 3.62
C GLU A 17 7.08 -31.63 3.07
N PRO A 18 6.94 -30.44 3.69
CA PRO A 18 7.55 -29.21 3.18
C PRO A 18 9.08 -29.23 3.17
N TYR A 19 9.69 -30.14 3.93
CA TYR A 19 11.14 -30.32 3.99
C TYR A 19 11.73 -30.86 2.67
N LYS A 20 10.91 -31.52 1.82
CA LYS A 20 11.32 -32.05 0.50
C LYS A 20 11.36 -31.00 -0.61
N ILE A 21 10.82 -29.80 -0.36
CA ILE A 21 10.77 -28.72 -1.35
C ILE A 21 12.08 -27.94 -1.31
N GLU A 22 12.90 -28.08 -2.36
CA GLU A 22 14.22 -27.44 -2.47
C GLU A 22 14.14 -25.92 -2.74
N GLU A 23 13.24 -25.51 -3.62
CA GLU A 23 13.01 -24.11 -3.98
C GLU A 23 12.05 -23.47 -2.96
N ARG A 24 12.64 -22.90 -1.90
CA ARG A 24 11.92 -22.40 -0.72
C ARG A 24 10.93 -21.28 -1.02
N ALA A 25 11.05 -20.58 -2.15
CA ALA A 25 10.09 -19.56 -2.59
C ALA A 25 8.66 -20.11 -2.72
N TRP A 26 8.49 -21.38 -3.09
CA TRP A 26 7.17 -22.02 -3.12
C TRP A 26 6.54 -22.15 -1.73
N LEU A 27 7.36 -22.40 -0.71
CA LEU A 27 6.90 -22.43 0.68
C LEU A 27 6.53 -21.03 1.17
N VAL A 28 7.28 -20.00 0.76
CA VAL A 28 6.94 -18.60 1.07
C VAL A 28 5.59 -18.23 0.47
N LEU A 29 5.36 -18.57 -0.80
CA LEU A 29 4.06 -18.37 -1.45
C LEU A 29 2.97 -19.12 -0.69
N PHE A 30 3.15 -20.43 -0.44
CA PHE A 30 2.16 -21.27 0.23
C PHE A 30 1.77 -20.75 1.63
N TYR A 31 2.75 -20.54 2.51
CA TYR A 31 2.47 -20.04 3.85
C TYR A 31 1.96 -18.61 3.84
N GLY A 32 2.37 -17.79 2.85
CA GLY A 32 1.81 -16.46 2.62
C GLY A 32 0.31 -16.51 2.32
N VAL A 33 -0.13 -17.30 1.33
CA VAL A 33 -1.57 -17.48 1.03
C VAL A 33 -2.33 -17.86 2.28
N ILE A 34 -1.89 -18.93 2.93
CA ILE A 34 -2.67 -19.56 3.99
C ILE A 34 -2.72 -18.67 5.21
N LEU A 35 -1.63 -17.97 5.53
CA LEU A 35 -1.63 -16.99 6.62
C LEU A 35 -2.66 -15.89 6.36
N THR A 36 -2.67 -15.30 5.16
CA THR A 36 -3.64 -14.26 4.81
C THR A 36 -5.06 -14.82 4.81
N ALA A 37 -5.29 -16.04 4.32
CA ALA A 37 -6.60 -16.68 4.31
C ALA A 37 -7.13 -17.02 5.71
N VAL A 38 -6.28 -17.53 6.60
CA VAL A 38 -6.65 -17.81 7.99
C VAL A 38 -7.04 -16.51 8.69
N ARG A 39 -6.27 -15.44 8.51
CA ARG A 39 -6.57 -14.12 9.09
C ARG A 39 -7.87 -13.52 8.56
N ALA A 40 -8.14 -13.65 7.27
CA ALA A 40 -9.38 -13.17 6.65
C ALA A 40 -10.60 -13.94 7.16
N LYS A 41 -10.48 -15.26 7.37
CA LYS A 41 -11.57 -16.12 7.84
C LYS A 41 -11.86 -15.97 9.33
N ASP A 42 -10.82 -15.98 10.16
CA ASP A 42 -10.92 -15.81 11.61
C ASP A 42 -9.73 -14.96 12.13
N PRO A 43 -9.93 -13.64 12.28
CA PRO A 43 -8.91 -12.75 12.82
C PRO A 43 -8.43 -13.13 14.23
N THR A 44 -9.23 -13.91 14.98
CA THR A 44 -8.95 -14.29 16.36
C THR A 44 -8.12 -15.57 16.51
N ASP A 45 -7.92 -16.33 15.42
CA ASP A 45 -7.06 -17.53 15.40
C ASP A 45 -5.56 -17.18 15.39
N ASP A 46 -5.11 -16.59 16.50
CA ASP A 46 -3.72 -16.17 16.67
C ASP A 46 -2.76 -17.35 16.80
N PHE A 47 -3.26 -18.49 17.28
CA PHE A 47 -2.45 -19.70 17.42
C PHE A 47 -2.00 -20.24 16.07
N THR A 48 -2.92 -20.43 15.12
CA THR A 48 -2.60 -20.91 13.77
C THR A 48 -1.80 -19.87 13.01
N ALA A 49 -2.21 -18.60 13.07
CA ALA A 49 -1.52 -17.52 12.39
C ALA A 49 -0.07 -17.36 12.85
N THR A 50 0.21 -17.44 14.16
CA THR A 50 1.58 -17.36 14.70
C THR A 50 2.46 -18.50 14.19
N ARG A 51 1.93 -19.73 14.10
CA ARG A 51 2.68 -20.89 13.58
C ARG A 51 2.95 -20.77 12.08
N LEU A 52 1.97 -20.34 11.30
CA LEU A 52 2.13 -20.09 9.87
C LEU A 52 3.15 -18.99 9.61
N LYS A 53 3.11 -17.90 10.38
CA LYS A 53 4.10 -16.83 10.33
C LYS A 53 5.51 -17.32 10.65
N HIS A 54 5.66 -18.20 11.63
CA HIS A 54 6.96 -18.82 11.94
C HIS A 54 7.49 -19.67 10.78
N ASN A 55 6.64 -20.52 10.19
CA ASN A 55 7.03 -21.35 9.04
C ASN A 55 7.36 -20.49 7.81
N LEU A 56 6.60 -19.43 7.57
CA LEU A 56 6.87 -18.43 6.54
C LEU A 56 8.25 -17.80 6.73
N TRP A 57 8.58 -17.41 7.96
CA TRP A 57 9.89 -16.84 8.28
C TRP A 57 11.03 -17.84 8.03
N LEU A 58 10.87 -19.10 8.44
CA LEU A 58 11.86 -20.15 8.17
C LEU A 58 12.06 -20.39 6.68
N ALA A 59 10.98 -20.40 5.89
CA ALA A 59 11.05 -20.53 4.44
C ALA A 59 11.73 -19.32 3.77
N PHE A 60 11.44 -18.11 4.26
CA PHE A 60 12.02 -16.87 3.75
C PHE A 60 13.49 -16.69 4.14
N ASN A 61 13.95 -17.35 5.20
CA ASN A 61 15.35 -17.36 5.62
C ASN A 61 16.26 -18.22 4.71
N ASP A 62 15.99 -18.20 3.42
CA ASP A 62 16.84 -18.75 2.37
C ASP A 62 17.36 -17.59 1.52
N VAL A 63 18.67 -17.33 1.63
CA VAL A 63 19.33 -16.20 0.96
C VAL A 63 19.15 -16.23 -0.56
N ARG A 64 18.94 -17.40 -1.16
CA ARG A 64 18.72 -17.56 -2.61
C ARG A 64 17.50 -16.81 -3.09
N ILE A 65 16.45 -16.71 -2.26
CA ILE A 65 15.23 -15.96 -2.58
C ILE A 65 15.54 -14.49 -2.86
N LEU A 66 16.55 -13.94 -2.20
CA LEU A 66 16.96 -12.54 -2.35
C LEU A 66 18.00 -12.32 -3.45
N LEU A 67 18.71 -13.36 -3.88
CA LEU A 67 19.89 -13.21 -4.74
C LEU A 67 19.68 -13.79 -6.15
N GLU A 68 18.93 -14.87 -6.29
CA GLU A 68 18.78 -15.59 -7.55
C GLU A 68 17.61 -15.02 -8.36
N PRO A 69 17.86 -14.57 -9.62
CA PRO A 69 16.81 -14.03 -10.47
C PRO A 69 15.93 -15.16 -11.01
N SER A 70 14.88 -15.50 -10.27
CA SER A 70 13.84 -16.45 -10.68
C SER A 70 12.45 -15.81 -10.59
N ASP A 71 11.56 -16.23 -11.48
CA ASP A 71 10.19 -15.70 -11.52
C ASP A 71 9.41 -16.04 -10.24
N VAL A 72 9.68 -17.19 -9.60
CA VAL A 72 9.03 -17.56 -8.33
C VAL A 72 9.60 -16.76 -7.15
N ASN A 73 10.91 -16.47 -7.13
CA ASN A 73 11.51 -15.60 -6.11
C ASN A 73 10.88 -14.21 -6.17
N ILE A 74 10.76 -13.64 -7.38
CA ILE A 74 10.12 -12.33 -7.59
C ILE A 74 8.68 -12.34 -7.06
N GLN A 75 7.92 -13.40 -7.37
CA GLN A 75 6.54 -13.56 -6.91
C GLN A 75 6.45 -13.73 -5.39
N ALA A 76 7.35 -14.48 -4.77
CA ALA A 76 7.41 -14.65 -3.32
C ALA A 76 7.69 -13.32 -2.60
N LEU A 77 8.60 -12.50 -3.13
CA LEU A 77 8.89 -11.17 -2.59
C LEU A 77 7.70 -10.22 -2.72
N MET A 78 7.02 -10.23 -3.87
CA MET A 78 5.78 -9.46 -4.06
C MET A 78 4.68 -9.91 -3.09
N MET A 79 4.53 -11.22 -2.89
CA MET A 79 3.54 -11.80 -1.99
C MET A 79 3.73 -11.31 -0.56
N LEU A 80 4.95 -11.43 -0.04
CA LEU A 80 5.31 -10.92 1.27
C LEU A 80 5.04 -9.42 1.36
N ALA A 81 5.49 -8.64 0.37
CA ALA A 81 5.42 -7.19 0.41
C ALA A 81 3.99 -6.62 0.42
N CYS A 82 3.05 -7.27 -0.27
CA CYS A 82 1.72 -6.71 -0.53
C CYS A 82 0.59 -7.36 0.29
N HIS A 83 0.73 -8.63 0.68
CA HIS A 83 -0.40 -9.41 1.20
C HIS A 83 -0.19 -9.99 2.59
N VAL A 84 1.03 -9.95 3.12
CA VAL A 84 1.34 -10.48 4.46
C VAL A 84 1.66 -9.33 5.41
N GLU A 85 0.60 -8.64 5.87
CA GLU A 85 0.73 -7.48 6.75
C GLU A 85 1.49 -7.80 8.04
N ASP A 86 1.17 -8.93 8.68
CA ASP A 86 1.84 -9.39 9.90
C ASP A 86 3.35 -9.56 9.73
N PHE A 87 3.81 -9.82 8.50
CA PHE A 87 5.21 -10.05 8.18
C PHE A 87 5.95 -8.77 7.80
N THR A 88 5.24 -7.71 7.41
CA THR A 88 5.85 -6.55 6.76
C THR A 88 5.74 -5.25 7.55
N SER A 89 6.83 -4.49 7.53
CA SER A 89 6.87 -3.08 7.92
C SER A 89 7.03 -2.21 6.68
N PRO A 90 6.80 -0.88 6.74
CA PRO A 90 7.00 0.01 5.60
C PRO A 90 8.39 -0.14 4.95
N SER A 91 9.44 -0.19 5.78
CA SER A 91 10.83 -0.35 5.33
C SER A 91 11.09 -1.71 4.71
N LEU A 92 10.53 -2.78 5.28
CA LEU A 92 10.67 -4.13 4.75
C LEU A 92 9.91 -4.28 3.43
N CYS A 93 8.68 -3.78 3.33
CA CYS A 93 7.90 -3.77 2.09
C CYS A 93 8.68 -3.09 0.95
N TRP A 94 9.18 -1.88 1.20
CA TRP A 94 10.01 -1.16 0.23
C TRP A 94 11.24 -1.96 -0.20
N MET A 95 11.96 -2.57 0.75
CA MET A 95 13.13 -3.39 0.45
C MET A 95 12.78 -4.62 -0.41
N LEU A 96 11.69 -5.32 -0.08
CA LEU A 96 11.22 -6.50 -0.81
C LEU A 96 10.82 -6.13 -2.24
N VAL A 97 10.05 -5.05 -2.44
CA VAL A 97 9.64 -4.58 -3.76
C VAL A 97 10.86 -4.15 -4.59
N ASN A 98 11.79 -3.39 -4.01
CA ASN A 98 13.01 -2.99 -4.71
C ASN A 98 13.86 -4.20 -5.11
N ASN A 99 13.96 -5.21 -4.23
CA ASN A 99 14.71 -6.41 -4.56
C ASN A 99 14.01 -7.21 -5.67
N ALA A 100 12.69 -7.35 -5.61
CA ALA A 100 11.90 -7.97 -6.67
C ALA A 100 12.09 -7.25 -8.03
N CYS A 101 12.15 -5.91 -8.02
CA CYS A 101 12.44 -5.11 -9.21
C CYS A 101 13.84 -5.43 -9.78
N ARG A 102 14.87 -5.47 -8.93
CA ARG A 102 16.25 -5.80 -9.33
C ARG A 102 16.37 -7.22 -9.86
N LEU A 103 15.73 -8.20 -9.21
CA LEU A 103 15.71 -9.58 -9.68
C LEU A 103 15.01 -9.69 -11.03
N LEU A 104 13.92 -8.95 -11.27
CA LEU A 104 13.25 -8.92 -12.57
C LEU A 104 14.13 -8.30 -13.67
N GLN A 105 14.85 -7.21 -13.38
CA GLN A 105 15.82 -6.63 -14.30
C GLN A 105 16.93 -7.62 -14.67
N ASN A 106 17.48 -8.30 -13.66
CA ASN A 106 18.53 -9.30 -13.85
C ASN A 106 18.04 -10.53 -14.61
N ALA A 107 16.78 -10.93 -14.40
CA ALA A 107 16.16 -12.04 -15.12
C ALA A 107 15.94 -11.67 -16.61
N GLY A 108 15.74 -10.39 -16.92
CA GLY A 108 15.47 -9.86 -18.25
C GLY A 108 13.97 -9.81 -18.57
N ILE A 109 13.47 -8.63 -18.94
CA ILE A 109 12.03 -8.40 -19.18
C ILE A 109 11.66 -8.58 -20.65
N THR A 110 12.40 -7.95 -21.55
CA THR A 110 12.10 -7.88 -22.99
C THR A 110 13.15 -8.56 -23.87
N ASP A 111 14.08 -9.32 -23.27
CA ASP A 111 15.14 -10.02 -24.01
C ASP A 111 14.55 -10.88 -25.13
N ARG A 112 15.11 -10.72 -26.33
CA ARG A 112 14.68 -11.39 -27.56
C ARG A 112 14.86 -12.91 -27.48
N ARG A 113 15.73 -13.40 -26.60
CA ARG A 113 16.01 -14.82 -26.40
C ARG A 113 14.98 -15.54 -25.53
N LEU A 114 14.08 -14.78 -24.87
CA LEU A 114 13.06 -15.36 -24.01
C LEU A 114 11.94 -15.99 -24.83
N ASP A 115 11.44 -17.12 -24.33
CA ASP A 115 10.20 -17.70 -24.81
C ASP A 115 9.04 -16.68 -24.73
N PRO A 116 8.13 -16.63 -25.73
CA PRO A 116 7.02 -15.67 -25.73
C PRO A 116 6.16 -15.70 -24.46
N GLN A 117 5.91 -16.87 -23.85
CA GLN A 117 5.12 -16.98 -22.63
C GLN A 117 5.86 -16.39 -21.43
N VAL A 118 7.17 -16.65 -21.32
CA VAL A 118 8.03 -16.07 -20.28
C VAL A 118 8.09 -14.55 -20.42
N LYS A 119 8.25 -14.06 -21.65
CA LYS A 119 8.28 -12.63 -21.97
C LYS A 119 6.96 -11.95 -21.59
N ASP A 120 5.83 -12.55 -21.93
CA ASP A 120 4.52 -12.02 -21.55
C ASP A 120 4.32 -11.99 -20.02
N ARG A 121 4.68 -13.08 -19.33
CA ARG A 121 4.62 -13.16 -17.87
C ARG A 121 5.47 -12.06 -17.22
N ARG A 122 6.73 -11.90 -17.65
CA ARG A 122 7.63 -10.88 -17.11
C ARG A 122 7.22 -9.45 -17.44
N ARG A 123 6.60 -9.21 -18.60
CA ARG A 123 5.95 -7.93 -18.93
C ARG A 123 4.85 -7.61 -17.91
N LYS A 124 3.98 -8.58 -17.59
CA LYS A 124 2.93 -8.43 -16.57
C LYS A 124 3.52 -8.15 -15.18
N THR A 125 4.53 -8.92 -14.78
CA THR A 125 5.26 -8.71 -13.51
C THR A 125 5.93 -7.33 -13.47
N PHE A 126 6.54 -6.87 -14.57
CA PHE A 126 7.12 -5.54 -14.67
C PHE A 126 6.10 -4.45 -14.39
N TRP A 127 4.93 -4.50 -15.00
CA TRP A 127 3.91 -3.47 -14.81
C TRP A 127 3.33 -3.45 -13.40
N ALA A 128 3.13 -4.63 -12.79
CA ALA A 128 2.74 -4.73 -11.39
C ALA A 128 3.81 -4.14 -10.46
N LEU A 129 5.07 -4.53 -10.64
CA LEU A 129 6.19 -4.01 -9.86
C LEU A 129 6.44 -2.52 -10.09
N ASN A 130 6.27 -2.02 -11.31
CA ASN A 130 6.44 -0.60 -11.63
C ASN A 130 5.40 0.25 -10.89
N MET A 131 4.14 -0.21 -10.85
CA MET A 131 3.10 0.43 -10.06
C MET A 131 3.47 0.46 -8.57
N LEU A 132 3.87 -0.68 -8.01
CA LEU A 132 4.26 -0.78 -6.59
C LEU A 132 5.48 0.08 -6.26
N ASP A 133 6.52 0.02 -7.08
CA ASP A 133 7.75 0.79 -6.96
C ASP A 133 7.45 2.30 -6.95
N LYS A 134 6.63 2.80 -7.88
CA LYS A 134 6.24 4.22 -7.91
C LYS A 134 5.38 4.62 -6.72
N THR A 135 4.46 3.75 -6.33
CA THR A 135 3.60 3.96 -5.17
C THR A 135 4.44 4.15 -3.92
N LEU A 136 5.35 3.22 -3.64
CA LEU A 136 6.21 3.28 -2.46
C LEU A 136 7.22 4.42 -2.54
N ALA A 137 7.76 4.72 -3.72
CA ALA A 137 8.67 5.84 -3.94
C ALA A 137 8.04 7.19 -3.56
N LEU A 138 6.82 7.44 -4.01
CA LEU A 138 6.07 8.66 -3.66
C LEU A 138 5.59 8.66 -2.20
N THR A 139 5.20 7.50 -1.68
CA THR A 139 4.72 7.37 -0.29
C THR A 139 5.83 7.64 0.72
N PHE A 140 7.04 7.12 0.47
CA PHE A 140 8.16 7.21 1.41
C PHE A 140 9.23 8.24 1.01
N GLY A 141 9.03 8.99 -0.08
CA GLY A 141 9.98 9.98 -0.57
C GLY A 141 11.33 9.38 -0.95
N ARG A 142 11.34 8.17 -1.52
CA ARG A 142 12.57 7.45 -1.91
C ARG A 142 12.66 7.33 -3.43
N PRO A 143 13.88 7.26 -4.01
CA PRO A 143 14.03 6.98 -5.43
C PRO A 143 13.42 5.64 -5.82
N PRO A 144 12.67 5.59 -6.94
CA PRO A 144 12.17 4.33 -7.46
C PRO A 144 13.28 3.50 -8.11
N THR A 145 13.14 2.17 -8.07
CA THR A 145 14.09 1.23 -8.65
C THR A 145 14.02 1.19 -10.17
N PHE A 146 12.82 1.19 -10.75
CA PHE A 146 12.68 1.23 -12.20
C PHE A 146 12.84 2.65 -12.70
N HIS A 147 13.70 2.89 -13.68
CA HIS A 147 13.77 4.21 -14.29
C HIS A 147 12.48 4.51 -15.08
N ARG A 148 11.98 5.75 -15.05
CA ARG A 148 10.73 6.16 -15.74
C ARG A 148 10.72 5.86 -17.24
N ALA A 149 11.90 5.89 -17.89
CA ALA A 149 12.03 5.58 -19.32
C ALA A 149 11.66 4.13 -19.64
N LEU A 150 11.91 3.19 -18.71
CA LEU A 150 11.61 1.77 -18.93
C LEU A 150 10.11 1.53 -19.15
N ALA A 151 9.25 2.25 -18.43
CA ALA A 151 7.79 2.20 -18.60
C ALA A 151 7.28 2.87 -19.90
N ARG A 152 8.16 3.59 -20.63
CA ARG A 152 7.86 4.14 -21.96
C ARG A 152 8.28 3.19 -23.07
N GLU A 153 9.29 2.35 -22.83
CA GLU A 153 9.82 1.37 -23.80
C GLU A 153 9.05 0.04 -23.80
N ILE A 154 8.48 -0.34 -22.66
CA ILE A 154 7.70 -1.56 -22.52
C ILE A 154 6.23 -1.19 -22.62
N GLU A 155 5.47 -1.83 -23.51
CA GLU A 155 4.03 -1.59 -23.61
C GLU A 155 3.24 -2.31 -22.50
N PRO A 156 2.12 -1.73 -22.01
CA PRO A 156 1.18 -2.42 -21.13
C PRO A 156 0.65 -3.72 -21.74
N PRO A 157 0.29 -4.73 -20.93
CA PRO A 157 -0.43 -5.89 -21.42
C PRO A 157 -1.74 -5.45 -22.11
N PRO A 158 -2.10 -6.04 -23.27
CA PRO A 158 -3.35 -5.75 -23.94
C PRO A 158 -4.56 -6.04 -23.03
N LEU A 159 -5.59 -5.20 -23.08
CA LEU A 159 -6.81 -5.35 -22.28
C LEU A 159 -7.43 -6.76 -22.38
N LYS A 160 -7.48 -7.34 -23.59
CA LYS A 160 -8.01 -8.69 -23.81
C LYS A 160 -7.32 -9.76 -22.95
N GLU A 161 -6.01 -9.62 -22.72
CA GLU A 161 -5.27 -10.54 -21.87
C GLU A 161 -5.54 -10.30 -20.38
N MET A 162 -5.91 -9.08 -20.02
CA MET A 162 -6.30 -8.69 -18.67
C MET A 162 -7.74 -9.09 -18.35
N MET A 163 -8.62 -9.26 -19.33
CA MET A 163 -10.00 -9.74 -19.14
C MET A 163 -10.10 -11.16 -18.58
N ALA A 164 -9.00 -11.92 -18.58
CA ALA A 164 -8.93 -13.20 -17.89
C ALA A 164 -8.98 -13.04 -16.35
N TYR A 165 -8.67 -11.85 -15.84
CA TYR A 165 -8.75 -11.50 -14.43
C TYR A 165 -10.18 -11.08 -14.08
N LYS A 166 -10.82 -11.82 -13.17
CA LYS A 166 -12.23 -11.63 -12.77
C LYS A 166 -12.37 -11.71 -11.25
N PRO A 167 -12.12 -10.61 -10.52
CA PRO A 167 -12.03 -10.67 -9.07
C PRO A 167 -13.36 -10.96 -8.39
N HIS A 168 -14.44 -10.51 -9.00
CA HIS A 168 -15.77 -10.99 -8.68
C HIS A 168 -16.19 -11.86 -9.85
N ARG A 169 -15.95 -13.18 -9.77
CA ARG A 169 -16.40 -14.15 -10.79
C ARG A 169 -17.90 -13.94 -11.02
N PRO A 170 -18.32 -13.28 -12.10
CA PRO A 170 -19.73 -13.15 -12.37
C PRO A 170 -20.22 -14.49 -12.96
N PRO A 171 -21.54 -14.72 -13.00
CA PRO A 171 -22.09 -15.88 -13.70
C PRO A 171 -21.50 -16.04 -15.10
N GLU A 172 -21.31 -17.29 -15.54
CA GLU A 172 -20.70 -17.57 -16.86
C GLU A 172 -21.41 -16.81 -17.99
N GLY A 173 -20.61 -16.24 -18.89
CA GLY A 173 -21.12 -15.46 -20.04
C GLY A 173 -21.40 -13.97 -19.76
N MET A 174 -21.30 -13.51 -18.51
CA MET A 174 -21.53 -12.11 -18.17
C MET A 174 -20.31 -11.21 -18.43
N PRO A 175 -20.52 -9.90 -18.74
CA PRO A 175 -19.43 -8.94 -18.88
C PRO A 175 -18.65 -8.82 -17.56
N SER A 176 -17.32 -8.83 -17.66
CA SER A 176 -16.38 -8.63 -16.54
C SER A 176 -15.14 -7.94 -17.09
N SER A 177 -15.22 -6.61 -17.13
CA SER A 177 -14.29 -5.72 -17.80
C SER A 177 -13.75 -4.64 -16.86
N PHE A 178 -14.50 -4.28 -15.81
CA PHE A 178 -14.13 -3.24 -14.84
C PHE A 178 -12.75 -3.50 -14.26
N GLY A 179 -12.50 -4.70 -13.72
CA GLY A 179 -11.20 -5.06 -13.15
C GLY A 179 -10.06 -4.92 -14.16
N ALA A 180 -10.25 -5.40 -15.39
CA ALA A 180 -9.25 -5.29 -16.46
C ALA A 180 -8.94 -3.82 -16.81
N HIS A 181 -9.98 -2.99 -16.95
CA HIS A 181 -9.83 -1.55 -17.16
C HIS A 181 -9.15 -0.86 -15.98
N HIS A 182 -9.50 -1.23 -14.75
CA HIS A 182 -8.93 -0.68 -13.53
C HIS A 182 -7.42 -0.93 -13.47
N PHE A 183 -6.98 -2.18 -13.60
CA PHE A 183 -5.55 -2.51 -13.64
C PHE A 183 -4.82 -1.84 -14.81
N HIS A 184 -5.47 -1.74 -15.97
CA HIS A 184 -4.86 -1.06 -17.11
C HIS A 184 -4.60 0.42 -16.78
N HIS A 185 -5.57 1.10 -16.19
CA HIS A 185 -5.41 2.50 -15.78
C HIS A 185 -4.41 2.67 -14.63
N LEU A 186 -4.27 1.70 -13.71
CA LEU A 186 -3.20 1.69 -12.70
C LEU A 186 -1.80 1.58 -13.33
N PHE A 187 -1.65 0.78 -14.41
CA PHE A 187 -0.39 0.74 -15.15
C PHE A 187 -0.09 2.06 -15.83
N LEU A 188 -1.09 2.70 -16.46
CA LEU A 188 -0.92 4.03 -17.03
C LEU A 188 -0.60 5.09 -15.96
N LEU A 189 -1.24 5.01 -14.79
CA LEU A 189 -0.96 5.89 -13.65
C LEU A 189 0.50 5.78 -13.22
N SER A 190 1.06 4.58 -13.17
CA SER A 190 2.46 4.37 -12.77
C SER A 190 3.46 5.14 -13.64
N ARG A 191 3.10 5.48 -14.89
CA ARG A 191 3.90 6.38 -15.75
C ARG A 191 3.83 7.82 -15.25
N VAL A 192 2.61 8.31 -15.02
CA VAL A 192 2.36 9.65 -14.48
C VAL A 192 3.05 9.82 -13.12
N MET A 193 2.95 8.82 -12.23
CA MET A 193 3.63 8.80 -10.94
C MET A 193 5.15 8.90 -11.07
N GLY A 194 5.75 8.21 -12.04
CA GLY A 194 7.18 8.33 -12.32
C GLY A 194 7.60 9.73 -12.77
N ASP A 195 6.76 10.40 -13.57
CA ASP A 195 6.99 11.78 -14.01
C ASP A 195 6.75 12.81 -12.91
N ILE A 196 5.75 12.59 -12.03
CA ILE A 196 5.53 13.39 -10.81
C ILE A 196 6.73 13.27 -9.87
N TRP A 197 7.19 12.04 -9.59
CA TRP A 197 8.33 11.82 -8.71
C TRP A 197 9.57 12.55 -9.23
N HIS A 198 9.87 12.43 -10.52
CA HIS A 198 11.00 13.13 -11.13
C HIS A 198 10.85 14.66 -11.06
N CYS A 199 9.65 15.18 -11.32
CA CYS A 199 9.35 16.60 -11.17
C CYS A 199 9.64 17.08 -9.75
N LEU A 200 9.21 16.34 -8.72
CA LEU A 200 9.31 16.78 -7.32
C LEU A 200 10.72 16.66 -6.74
N TYR A 201 11.52 15.68 -7.17
CA TYR A 201 12.76 15.30 -6.48
C TYR A 201 14.04 15.42 -7.32
N GLU A 202 13.95 15.48 -8.66
CA GLU A 202 15.14 15.51 -9.54
C GLU A 202 15.20 16.74 -10.47
N GLU A 203 14.07 17.28 -10.91
CA GLU A 203 14.00 18.49 -11.74
C GLU A 203 13.88 19.77 -10.89
N ASP A 204 14.33 20.91 -11.46
CA ASP A 204 14.00 22.24 -10.93
C ASP A 204 12.49 22.48 -11.07
N HIS A 205 11.74 22.13 -10.02
CA HIS A 205 10.29 22.23 -9.97
C HIS A 205 9.83 23.69 -9.88
N ASN A 206 9.63 24.29 -11.05
CA ASN A 206 8.95 25.57 -11.18
C ASN A 206 7.44 25.38 -11.40
N LEU A 207 6.68 26.45 -11.23
CA LEU A 207 5.23 26.47 -11.37
C LEU A 207 4.75 25.94 -12.73
N HIS A 208 5.48 26.18 -13.82
CA HIS A 208 5.10 25.72 -15.14
C HIS A 208 5.18 24.18 -15.24
N THR A 209 6.29 23.58 -14.78
CA THR A 209 6.46 22.12 -14.77
C THR A 209 5.38 21.46 -13.90
N ILE A 210 5.08 22.03 -12.74
CA ILE A 210 4.05 21.51 -11.82
C ILE A 210 2.67 21.55 -12.47
N LYS A 211 2.29 22.68 -13.09
CA LYS A 211 1.02 22.79 -13.83
C LYS A 211 0.95 21.78 -14.97
N GLN A 212 2.03 21.60 -15.72
CA GLN A 212 2.09 20.60 -16.79
C GLN A 212 1.90 19.17 -16.25
N ARG A 213 2.58 18.80 -15.16
CA ARG A 213 2.40 17.47 -14.54
C ARG A 213 0.96 17.28 -14.05
N ARG A 214 0.35 18.33 -13.49
CA ARG A 214 -1.06 18.32 -13.05
C ARG A 214 -2.02 18.12 -14.22
N GLU A 215 -1.84 18.84 -15.33
CA GLU A 215 -2.67 18.64 -16.53
C GLU A 215 -2.60 17.22 -17.09
N GLU A 216 -1.44 16.55 -16.98
CA GLU A 216 -1.30 15.15 -17.38
C GLU A 216 -2.00 14.19 -16.41
N LEU A 217 -1.95 14.47 -15.10
CA LEU A 217 -2.70 13.74 -14.08
C LEU A 217 -4.22 13.91 -14.27
N ASP A 218 -4.69 15.13 -14.50
CA ASP A 218 -6.10 15.47 -14.74
C ASP A 218 -6.63 14.73 -15.98
N ARG A 219 -5.84 14.72 -17.06
CA ARG A 219 -6.19 13.99 -18.29
C ARG A 219 -6.28 12.49 -18.06
N TRP A 220 -5.31 11.91 -17.35
CA TRP A 220 -5.36 10.49 -17.01
C TRP A 220 -6.60 10.16 -16.16
N TYR A 221 -6.89 10.99 -15.16
CA TYR A 221 -8.01 10.77 -14.24
C TYR A 221 -9.35 10.84 -14.98
N PHE A 222 -9.55 11.86 -15.82
CA PHE A 222 -10.75 12.01 -16.62
C PHE A 222 -11.02 10.79 -17.52
N GLU A 223 -9.98 10.31 -18.24
CA GLU A 223 -10.12 9.14 -19.10
C GLU A 223 -10.37 7.86 -18.29
N ALA A 224 -9.68 7.68 -17.16
CA ALA A 224 -9.87 6.53 -16.29
C ALA A 224 -11.29 6.46 -15.71
N THR A 225 -11.77 7.57 -15.14
CA THR A 225 -13.11 7.65 -14.55
C THR A 225 -14.19 7.38 -15.59
N LYS A 226 -14.09 8.00 -16.77
CA LYS A 226 -15.05 7.77 -17.87
C LYS A 226 -15.14 6.29 -18.26
N VAL A 227 -14.01 5.60 -18.38
CA VAL A 227 -13.97 4.18 -18.76
C VAL A 227 -14.52 3.29 -17.64
N LEU A 228 -14.12 3.55 -16.39
CA LEU A 228 -14.52 2.75 -15.24
C LEU A 228 -15.99 2.91 -14.88
N GLU A 229 -16.54 4.13 -14.95
CA GLU A 229 -17.98 4.38 -14.78
C GLU A 229 -18.80 3.69 -15.86
N ALA A 230 -18.35 3.71 -17.12
CA ALA A 230 -19.01 2.99 -18.20
C ALA A 230 -18.98 1.46 -17.96
N ALA A 231 -17.85 0.90 -17.54
CA ALA A 231 -17.73 -0.52 -17.21
C ALA A 231 -18.63 -0.89 -16.02
N LEU A 232 -18.65 -0.07 -14.97
CA LEU A 232 -19.53 -0.26 -13.81
C LEU A 232 -21.01 -0.24 -14.23
N LEU A 233 -21.41 0.73 -15.06
CA LEU A 233 -22.80 0.84 -15.52
C LEU A 233 -23.25 -0.40 -16.30
N VAL A 234 -22.37 -0.98 -17.12
CA VAL A 234 -22.65 -2.21 -17.89
C VAL A 234 -22.72 -3.44 -17.00
N GLU A 235 -21.87 -3.54 -15.98
CA GLU A 235 -21.78 -4.74 -15.13
C GLU A 235 -22.78 -4.73 -13.96
N LYS A 236 -23.12 -3.55 -13.44
CA LYS A 236 -24.01 -3.36 -12.27
C LYS A 236 -25.31 -4.18 -12.30
N PRO A 237 -26.04 -4.32 -13.44
CA PRO A 237 -27.27 -5.12 -13.49
C PRO A 237 -27.08 -6.62 -13.23
N PHE A 238 -25.85 -7.14 -13.32
CA PHE A 238 -25.53 -8.56 -13.24
C PHE A 238 -24.79 -8.95 -11.97
N LEU A 239 -24.52 -7.99 -11.09
CA LEU A 239 -23.70 -8.16 -9.90
C LEU A 239 -24.53 -8.16 -8.63
N SER A 240 -24.04 -8.86 -7.60
CA SER A 240 -24.60 -8.74 -6.24
C SER A 240 -24.30 -7.36 -5.66
N GLU A 241 -25.08 -6.93 -4.67
CA GLU A 241 -24.86 -5.65 -3.99
C GLU A 241 -23.45 -5.51 -3.43
N THR A 242 -22.90 -6.57 -2.81
CA THR A 242 -21.52 -6.61 -2.33
C THR A 242 -20.50 -6.40 -3.46
N SER A 243 -20.72 -7.03 -4.61
CA SER A 243 -19.81 -6.89 -5.76
C SER A 243 -19.89 -5.47 -6.35
N VAL A 244 -21.09 -4.88 -6.41
CA VAL A 244 -21.27 -3.47 -6.83
C VAL A 244 -20.52 -2.53 -5.90
N ARG A 245 -20.64 -2.71 -4.57
CA ARG A 245 -19.93 -1.89 -3.58
C ARG A 245 -18.41 -1.99 -3.73
N SER A 246 -17.87 -3.17 -4.01
CA SER A 246 -16.43 -3.35 -4.26
C SER A 246 -15.97 -2.65 -5.56
N LEU A 247 -16.78 -2.68 -6.63
CA LEU A 247 -16.46 -1.89 -7.83
C LEU A 247 -16.52 -0.37 -7.58
N GLU A 248 -17.53 0.09 -6.84
CA GLU A 248 -17.65 1.51 -6.44
C GLU A 248 -16.47 1.92 -5.54
N LEU A 249 -15.99 1.04 -4.65
CA LEU A 249 -14.76 1.25 -3.90
C LEU A 249 -13.55 1.43 -4.83
N GLY A 250 -13.45 0.66 -5.93
CA GLY A 250 -12.39 0.84 -6.92
C GLY A 250 -12.37 2.22 -7.59
N LEU A 251 -13.54 2.84 -7.80
CA LEU A 251 -13.62 4.24 -8.24
C LEU A 251 -13.14 5.20 -7.16
N ARG A 252 -13.53 4.97 -5.90
CA ARG A 252 -13.12 5.80 -4.75
C ARG A 252 -11.62 5.71 -4.49
N THR A 253 -11.01 4.53 -4.54
CA THR A 253 -9.56 4.36 -4.40
C THR A 253 -8.80 5.11 -5.50
N MET A 254 -9.28 5.04 -6.74
CA MET A 254 -8.71 5.78 -7.86
C MET A 254 -8.80 7.29 -7.67
N HIS A 255 -9.94 7.78 -7.18
CA HIS A 255 -10.13 9.19 -6.84
C HIS A 255 -9.19 9.64 -5.71
N SER A 256 -9.06 8.83 -4.65
CA SER A 256 -8.13 9.08 -3.54
C SER A 256 -6.67 9.19 -4.04
N GLY A 257 -6.26 8.30 -4.95
CA GLY A 257 -4.94 8.37 -5.57
C GLY A 257 -4.72 9.60 -6.44
N TYR A 258 -5.73 10.03 -7.20
CA TYR A 258 -5.70 11.28 -7.94
C TYR A 258 -5.49 12.49 -7.00
N LEU A 259 -6.32 12.59 -5.94
CA LEU A 259 -6.23 13.69 -4.98
C LEU A 259 -4.86 13.71 -4.30
N TYR A 260 -4.37 12.56 -3.84
CA TYR A 260 -3.05 12.43 -3.22
C TYR A 260 -1.94 12.98 -4.12
N LEU A 261 -1.91 12.57 -5.39
CA LEU A 261 -0.89 13.02 -6.35
C LEU A 261 -1.01 14.51 -6.67
N SER A 262 -2.24 15.03 -6.77
CA SER A 262 -2.46 16.47 -6.98
C SER A 262 -2.01 17.31 -5.77
N ILE A 263 -2.26 16.83 -4.55
CA ILE A 263 -1.79 17.50 -3.33
C ILE A 263 -0.27 17.46 -3.26
N LEU A 264 0.38 16.34 -3.59
CA LEU A 264 1.84 16.27 -3.64
C LEU A 264 2.45 17.29 -4.61
N LEU A 265 1.84 17.49 -5.78
CA LEU A 265 2.28 18.48 -6.76
C LEU A 265 2.09 19.92 -6.28
N THR A 266 1.01 20.21 -5.56
CA THR A 266 0.58 21.58 -5.26
C THR A 266 0.99 22.08 -3.88
N ARG A 267 1.28 21.20 -2.90
CA ARG A 267 1.52 21.56 -1.50
C ARG A 267 2.73 22.48 -1.23
N THR A 268 3.67 22.55 -2.16
CA THR A 268 4.83 23.45 -2.07
C THR A 268 4.68 24.72 -2.92
N CYS A 269 3.58 24.86 -3.66
CA CYS A 269 3.31 25.99 -4.57
C CYS A 269 2.34 27.00 -3.95
N PRO A 270 2.80 28.21 -3.57
CA PRO A 270 1.92 29.24 -3.04
C PRO A 270 0.76 29.62 -3.98
N GLU A 271 1.00 29.62 -5.29
CA GLU A 271 0.01 29.98 -6.31
C GLU A 271 -1.12 28.96 -6.46
N LEU A 272 -0.91 27.73 -5.98
CA LEU A 272 -1.89 26.63 -6.03
C LEU A 272 -2.38 26.23 -4.64
N ARG A 273 -2.14 27.09 -3.63
CA ARG A 273 -2.48 26.81 -2.23
C ARG A 273 -3.97 26.57 -2.03
N GLU A 274 -4.83 27.39 -2.61
CA GLU A 274 -6.30 27.25 -2.45
C GLU A 274 -6.79 25.90 -2.99
N ASP A 275 -6.36 25.52 -4.19
CA ASP A 275 -6.64 24.21 -4.79
C ASP A 275 -6.14 23.06 -3.89
N CYS A 276 -4.92 23.18 -3.37
CA CYS A 276 -4.31 22.19 -2.48
C CYS A 276 -5.13 21.98 -1.19
N VAL A 277 -5.59 23.07 -0.57
CA VAL A 277 -6.44 23.03 0.63
C VAL A 277 -7.79 22.38 0.32
N LEU A 278 -8.41 22.75 -0.79
CA LEU A 278 -9.69 22.18 -1.21
C LEU A 278 -9.58 20.66 -1.43
N GLN A 279 -8.60 20.23 -2.22
CA GLN A 279 -8.34 18.82 -2.50
C GLN A 279 -7.96 18.04 -1.23
N SER A 280 -7.24 18.68 -0.30
CA SER A 280 -6.88 18.05 0.97
C SER A 280 -8.11 17.78 1.85
N ARG A 281 -9.07 18.70 1.89
CA ARG A 281 -10.34 18.47 2.60
C ARG A 281 -11.14 17.36 1.94
N GLU A 282 -11.27 17.41 0.62
CA GLU A 282 -12.00 16.41 -0.16
C GLU A 282 -11.44 14.99 0.06
N MET A 283 -10.12 14.83 0.02
CA MET A 283 -9.47 13.54 0.23
C MET A 283 -9.70 12.98 1.63
N LEU A 284 -9.76 13.84 2.66
CA LEU A 284 -10.04 13.39 4.03
C LEU A 284 -11.51 13.04 4.23
N CYS A 285 -12.44 13.80 3.65
CA CYS A 285 -13.86 13.45 3.68
C CYS A 285 -14.14 12.12 2.97
N LEU A 286 -13.40 11.81 1.89
CA LEU A 286 -13.53 10.56 1.17
C LEU A 286 -13.25 9.32 2.04
N LEU A 287 -12.51 9.46 3.15
CA LEU A 287 -12.22 8.34 4.06
C LEU A 287 -13.47 7.70 4.67
N GLU A 288 -14.59 8.43 4.77
CA GLU A 288 -15.85 7.86 5.26
C GLU A 288 -16.42 6.77 4.34
N ASP A 289 -16.11 6.88 3.05
CA ASP A 289 -16.57 5.95 2.02
C ASP A 289 -15.52 4.89 1.66
N MET A 290 -14.35 4.92 2.31
CA MET A 290 -13.26 3.97 2.11
C MET A 290 -13.37 2.80 3.10
N VAL A 291 -12.79 1.67 2.74
CA VAL A 291 -12.76 0.48 3.60
C VAL A 291 -11.43 0.42 4.36
N ALA A 292 -11.49 0.19 5.67
CA ALA A 292 -10.34 0.21 6.58
C ALA A 292 -9.56 -1.14 6.68
N HIS A 293 -9.72 -2.04 5.70
CA HIS A 293 -8.96 -3.29 5.61
C HIS A 293 -8.47 -3.55 4.18
N SER A 294 -7.27 -4.13 4.03
CA SER A 294 -6.62 -4.35 2.73
C SER A 294 -7.13 -5.54 1.92
N GLU A 295 -7.99 -6.36 2.54
CA GLU A 295 -8.62 -7.54 1.93
C GLU A 295 -9.46 -7.16 0.67
N GLU A 296 -10.08 -5.98 0.67
CA GLU A 296 -10.78 -5.50 -0.51
C GLU A 296 -9.84 -5.36 -1.74
N VAL A 297 -10.19 -6.06 -2.82
CA VAL A 297 -9.37 -6.19 -4.03
C VAL A 297 -8.90 -4.85 -4.61
N TYR A 298 -9.76 -3.83 -4.50
CA TYR A 298 -9.49 -2.50 -5.02
C TYR A 298 -8.93 -1.52 -3.99
N ASN A 299 -8.59 -1.97 -2.78
CA ASN A 299 -8.13 -1.09 -1.70
C ASN A 299 -6.63 -0.74 -1.74
N GLY A 300 -5.93 -1.13 -2.81
CA GLY A 300 -4.49 -0.90 -2.94
C GLY A 300 -3.69 -1.67 -1.88
N ILE A 301 -2.43 -1.29 -1.69
CA ILE A 301 -1.59 -1.87 -0.63
C ILE A 301 -1.85 -1.14 0.69
N ILE A 302 -1.75 -1.84 1.82
CA ILE A 302 -2.04 -1.27 3.16
C ILE A 302 -1.32 0.07 3.43
N TRP A 303 -0.11 0.25 2.90
CA TRP A 303 0.67 1.47 3.08
C TRP A 303 0.03 2.71 2.44
N THR A 304 -0.74 2.59 1.36
CA THR A 304 -1.45 3.73 0.78
C THR A 304 -2.57 4.18 1.72
N LEU A 305 -3.31 3.23 2.31
CA LEU A 305 -4.36 3.53 3.29
C LEU A 305 -3.81 4.18 4.56
N LEU A 306 -2.64 3.73 5.04
CA LEU A 306 -2.02 4.28 6.24
C LEU A 306 -1.33 5.62 6.02
N CYS A 307 -0.61 5.80 4.91
CA CYS A 307 0.31 6.92 4.75
C CYS A 307 -0.25 8.05 3.87
N TRP A 308 -1.06 7.76 2.85
CA TRP A 308 -1.53 8.79 1.95
C TRP A 308 -2.42 9.83 2.65
N PRO A 309 -3.37 9.45 3.52
CA PRO A 309 -4.22 10.42 4.24
C PRO A 309 -3.46 11.35 5.19
N PHE A 310 -2.24 11.01 5.61
CA PHE A 310 -1.42 11.91 6.41
C PHE A 310 -0.93 13.13 5.61
N THR A 311 -0.78 13.01 4.30
CA THR A 311 -0.34 14.11 3.45
C THR A 311 -1.32 15.29 3.43
N PRO A 312 -2.62 15.11 3.10
CA PRO A 312 -3.60 16.18 3.22
C PRO A 312 -3.78 16.63 4.68
N PHE A 313 -3.77 15.70 5.64
CA PHE A 313 -3.91 16.04 7.06
C PHE A 313 -2.81 17.01 7.53
N LEU A 314 -1.54 16.72 7.22
CA LEU A 314 -0.42 17.59 7.59
C LEU A 314 -0.44 18.91 6.81
N THR A 315 -0.95 18.89 5.57
CA THR A 315 -1.14 20.10 4.76
C THR A 315 -2.16 21.03 5.42
N LEU A 316 -3.33 20.51 5.80
CA LEU A 316 -4.36 21.28 6.51
C LEU A 316 -3.92 21.71 7.90
N PHE A 317 -3.18 20.87 8.61
CA PHE A 317 -2.60 21.22 9.91
C PHE A 317 -1.66 22.43 9.78
N GLY A 318 -0.71 22.39 8.84
CA GLY A 318 0.21 23.51 8.59
C GLY A 318 -0.52 24.78 8.17
N GLU A 319 -1.56 24.65 7.35
CA GLU A 319 -2.44 25.74 6.93
C GLU A 319 -3.16 26.42 8.12
N ILE A 320 -3.70 25.63 9.06
CA ILE A 320 -4.34 26.16 10.27
C ILE A 320 -3.31 26.88 11.16
N LEU A 321 -2.11 26.32 11.32
CA LEU A 321 -1.07 26.95 12.15
C LEU A 321 -0.58 28.29 11.59
N THR A 322 -0.49 28.40 10.26
CA THR A 322 0.07 29.58 9.59
C THR A 322 -0.97 30.66 9.34
N HIS A 323 -2.20 30.28 8.99
CA HIS A 323 -3.23 31.19 8.50
C HIS A 323 -4.56 31.11 9.27
N GLY A 324 -4.70 30.18 10.22
CA GLY A 324 -5.98 29.91 10.89
C GLY A 324 -6.58 31.11 11.63
N ALA A 325 -5.73 31.97 12.21
CA ALA A 325 -6.18 33.20 12.86
C ALA A 325 -6.72 34.26 11.87
N SER A 326 -6.21 34.26 10.63
CA SER A 326 -6.61 35.22 9.59
C SER A 326 -7.89 34.81 8.86
N ASN A 327 -8.16 33.50 8.75
CA ASN A 327 -9.34 32.97 8.07
C ASN A 327 -10.00 31.84 8.89
N ILE A 328 -10.68 32.24 9.97
CA ILE A 328 -11.31 31.32 10.93
C ILE A 328 -12.34 30.40 10.24
N ARG A 329 -13.05 30.88 9.22
CA ARG A 329 -14.06 30.07 8.51
C ARG A 329 -13.40 28.89 7.79
N GLU A 330 -12.36 29.15 7.02
CA GLU A 330 -11.61 28.09 6.34
C GLU A 330 -10.89 27.17 7.33
N ALA A 331 -10.30 27.73 8.38
CA ALA A 331 -9.66 26.93 9.43
C ALA A 331 -10.63 25.92 10.05
N ARG A 332 -11.89 26.32 10.31
CA ARG A 332 -12.94 25.42 10.82
C ARG A 332 -13.32 24.33 9.82
N GLN A 333 -13.42 24.64 8.53
CA GLN A 333 -13.71 23.64 7.50
C GLN A 333 -12.57 22.63 7.37
N SER A 334 -11.32 23.10 7.38
CA SER A 334 -10.14 22.24 7.38
C SER A 334 -10.11 21.34 8.62
N LEU A 335 -10.43 21.91 9.78
CA LEU A 335 -10.48 21.18 11.04
C LEU A 335 -11.56 20.08 11.03
N GLU A 336 -12.72 20.33 10.42
CA GLU A 336 -13.77 19.31 10.29
C GLU A 336 -13.29 18.14 9.44
N ALA A 337 -12.70 18.43 8.28
CA ALA A 337 -12.14 17.39 7.42
C ALA A 337 -11.03 16.58 8.11
N MET A 338 -10.19 17.22 8.92
CA MET A 338 -9.14 16.54 9.69
C MET A 338 -9.65 15.50 10.69
N LYS A 339 -10.91 15.57 11.14
CA LYS A 339 -11.50 14.59 12.07
C LYS A 339 -11.69 13.21 11.46
N HIS A 340 -11.83 13.11 10.14
CA HIS A 340 -12.06 11.81 9.48
C HIS A 340 -10.84 10.89 9.58
N LEU A 341 -9.61 11.43 9.65
CA LEU A 341 -8.40 10.61 9.69
C LEU A 341 -8.25 9.79 10.98
N PRO A 342 -8.32 10.37 12.19
CA PRO A 342 -8.30 9.57 13.42
C PRO A 342 -9.39 8.50 13.45
N ALA A 343 -10.61 8.82 13.03
CA ALA A 343 -11.71 7.86 12.98
C ALA A 343 -11.39 6.67 12.05
N PHE A 344 -10.88 6.95 10.85
CA PHE A 344 -10.48 5.92 9.90
C PHE A 344 -9.33 5.05 10.43
N LEU A 345 -8.30 5.66 11.03
CA LEU A 345 -7.16 4.92 11.61
C LEU A 345 -7.55 4.10 12.84
N SER A 346 -8.54 4.55 13.61
CA SER A 346 -9.07 3.80 14.75
C SER A 346 -9.67 2.46 14.30
N GLN A 347 -10.44 2.47 13.20
CA GLN A 347 -10.98 1.25 12.58
C GLN A 347 -9.86 0.32 12.10
N MET A 348 -8.84 0.86 11.41
CA MET A 348 -7.67 0.08 10.99
C MET A 348 -6.86 -0.46 12.19
N GLY A 349 -6.88 0.27 13.31
CA GLY A 349 -6.12 -0.01 14.53
C GLY A 349 -6.48 -1.32 15.22
N GLU A 350 -7.68 -1.85 14.96
CA GLU A 350 -8.12 -3.15 15.45
C GLU A 350 -7.21 -4.29 14.98
N ARG A 351 -6.69 -4.19 13.75
CA ARG A 351 -5.87 -5.22 13.11
C ARG A 351 -4.41 -4.80 12.92
N ASN A 352 -4.12 -3.49 12.89
CA ASN A 352 -2.80 -2.98 12.57
C ASN A 352 -2.21 -2.10 13.69
N ALA A 353 -1.07 -2.53 14.25
CA ALA A 353 -0.42 -1.80 15.35
C ALA A 353 0.12 -0.41 14.93
N LEU A 354 0.56 -0.25 13.68
CA LEU A 354 1.02 1.03 13.16
C LEU A 354 -0.15 2.01 13.01
N ALA A 355 -1.32 1.53 12.58
CA ALA A 355 -2.53 2.36 12.51
C ALA A 355 -2.89 2.97 13.87
N ARG A 356 -2.82 2.21 14.96
CA ARG A 356 -3.04 2.74 16.33
C ARG A 356 -2.04 3.83 16.71
N GLN A 357 -0.77 3.66 16.38
CA GLN A 357 0.24 4.69 16.65
C GLN A 357 -0.02 5.97 15.83
N LEU A 358 -0.43 5.81 14.58
CA LEU A 358 -0.78 6.90 13.69
C LEU A 358 -2.06 7.61 14.16
N GLU A 359 -3.07 6.89 14.63
CA GLU A 359 -4.30 7.44 15.21
C GLU A 359 -4.00 8.38 16.39
N VAL A 360 -3.16 7.94 17.33
CA VAL A 360 -2.75 8.75 18.49
C VAL A 360 -2.03 10.02 18.02
N THR A 361 -1.17 9.89 17.01
CA THR A 361 -0.44 11.03 16.43
C THR A 361 -1.41 12.03 15.78
N ALA A 362 -2.33 11.55 14.94
CA ALA A 362 -3.33 12.38 14.27
C ALA A 362 -4.25 13.07 15.29
N SER A 363 -4.72 12.37 16.32
CA SER A 363 -5.56 12.92 17.39
C SER A 363 -4.86 14.03 18.18
N THR A 364 -3.56 13.84 18.46
CA THR A 364 -2.74 14.85 19.14
C THR A 364 -2.63 16.13 18.30
N LEU A 365 -2.28 15.98 17.01
CA LEU A 365 -2.15 17.10 16.09
C LEU A 365 -3.49 17.82 15.85
N LEU A 366 -4.58 17.06 15.75
CA LEU A 366 -5.93 17.60 15.64
C LEU A 366 -6.29 18.45 16.87
N SER A 367 -6.02 17.95 18.08
CA SER A 367 -6.26 18.69 19.32
C SER A 367 -5.46 20.01 19.37
N HIS A 368 -4.23 19.99 18.88
CA HIS A 368 -3.42 21.21 18.77
C HIS A 368 -4.03 22.21 17.77
N ALA A 369 -4.44 21.75 16.58
CA ALA A 369 -5.12 22.59 15.61
C ALA A 369 -6.43 23.20 16.15
N GLN A 370 -7.20 22.44 16.95
CA GLN A 370 -8.38 22.94 17.65
C GLN A 370 -8.04 24.10 18.59
N SER A 371 -6.97 23.98 19.37
CA SER A 371 -6.55 25.03 20.31
C SER A 371 -6.14 26.34 19.64
N VAL A 372 -5.65 26.29 18.40
CA VAL A 372 -5.32 27.50 17.61
C VAL A 372 -6.57 28.24 17.15
N ILE A 373 -7.65 27.52 16.83
CA ILE A 373 -8.92 28.09 16.38
C ILE A 373 -9.78 28.53 17.58
N TYR A 374 -9.72 27.77 18.67
CA TYR A 374 -10.45 28.00 19.91
C TYR A 374 -9.45 28.10 21.07
N PRO A 375 -8.74 29.23 21.21
CA PRO A 375 -7.86 29.43 22.36
C PRO A 375 -8.70 29.31 23.63
N PRO A 376 -8.22 28.59 24.67
CA PRO A 376 -8.93 28.53 25.93
C PRO A 376 -9.14 29.95 26.43
N THR A 377 -10.38 30.27 26.79
CA THR A 377 -10.70 31.55 27.43
C THR A 377 -9.81 31.69 28.64
N SER A 378 -8.90 32.67 28.61
CA SER A 378 -8.29 33.17 29.83
C SER A 378 -9.42 33.74 30.68
N ASP A 379 -9.85 32.99 31.68
CA ASP A 379 -10.54 33.59 32.82
C ASP A 379 -9.55 34.59 33.42
N HIS A 380 -9.71 35.86 33.01
CA HIS A 380 -9.19 36.99 33.75
C HIS A 380 -9.99 37.09 35.05
N ASP A 381 -9.65 36.23 36.01
CA ASP A 381 -9.82 36.62 37.41
C ASP A 381 -8.66 37.57 37.72
N ASP A 382 -9.00 38.86 37.77
CA ASP A 382 -8.19 39.90 38.37
C ASP A 382 -7.90 39.50 39.83
N THR A 383 -6.75 38.86 40.05
CA THR A 383 -6.14 38.86 41.38
C THR A 383 -4.67 39.24 41.27
N THR A 384 -4.44 40.46 41.71
CA THR A 384 -3.19 41.17 41.95
C THR A 384 -2.03 40.34 42.57
N ILE A 385 -0.85 40.42 41.92
CA ILE A 385 0.54 40.64 42.46
C ILE A 385 1.33 39.40 42.97
N PRO A 386 2.70 39.35 42.94
CA PRO A 386 3.74 40.11 42.20
C PRO A 386 4.74 39.26 41.36
N ALA A 387 5.49 39.99 40.53
CA ALA A 387 6.66 39.60 39.75
C ALA A 387 7.75 38.81 40.50
N GLN A 388 8.23 37.73 39.87
CA GLN A 388 9.64 37.33 39.89
C GLN A 388 10.03 36.73 38.53
N ALA A 389 11.00 37.35 37.87
CA ALA A 389 11.63 36.86 36.65
C ALA A 389 12.83 35.96 36.98
N PRO A 390 13.08 34.89 36.21
CA PRO A 390 14.42 34.35 36.07
C PRO A 390 15.03 34.81 34.74
N VAL A 391 16.16 35.47 34.91
CA VAL A 391 17.19 35.91 33.97
C VAL A 391 17.41 34.95 32.79
N ALA A 392 17.43 35.52 31.57
CA ALA A 392 17.94 34.87 30.37
C ALA A 392 19.47 35.03 30.28
N THR A 393 20.18 33.95 29.98
CA THR A 393 21.60 33.96 29.60
C THR A 393 21.69 33.67 28.09
N PRO A 394 22.29 34.54 27.27
CA PRO A 394 22.38 34.35 25.82
C PRO A 394 23.69 33.67 25.43
N LEU A 395 23.69 32.78 24.44
CA LEU A 395 24.91 32.38 23.75
C LEU A 395 24.70 32.32 22.23
N LEU A 396 25.44 33.22 21.57
CA LEU A 396 25.67 33.35 20.13
C LEU A 396 26.67 32.31 19.62
N ASN A 397 26.50 31.93 18.36
CA ASN A 397 27.43 31.46 17.32
C ASN A 397 28.84 30.94 17.68
N GLY A 398 29.21 29.80 17.09
CA GLY A 398 30.60 29.38 16.83
C GLY A 398 30.67 28.29 15.75
N ASP A 399 31.50 28.54 14.72
CA ASP A 399 31.75 27.74 13.52
C ASP A 399 32.48 26.38 13.73
N GLN A 400 32.07 25.36 12.95
CA GLN A 400 32.85 24.25 12.31
C GLN A 400 33.70 23.24 13.15
N PRO A 401 34.22 22.10 12.61
CA PRO A 401 33.70 21.08 11.66
C PRO A 401 34.03 19.58 12.05
N LEU A 402 33.51 18.62 11.24
CA LEU A 402 34.04 17.26 10.89
C LEU A 402 34.04 16.04 11.86
N ALA A 403 33.68 14.88 11.25
CA ALA A 403 34.00 13.45 11.58
C ALA A 403 33.40 12.87 12.89
N GLY A 404 32.98 11.60 13.03
CA GLY A 404 33.12 10.35 12.28
C GLY A 404 33.19 9.21 13.32
N THR A 405 32.44 8.11 13.13
CA THR A 405 32.43 6.85 13.94
C THR A 405 31.89 7.00 15.39
N SER A 406 31.25 6.05 16.07
CA SER A 406 31.15 4.60 15.95
C SER A 406 29.91 4.06 16.70
N ASP A 407 29.46 2.92 16.24
CA ASP A 407 28.71 1.84 16.88
C ASP A 407 28.96 1.66 18.40
N GLN A 408 27.88 1.53 19.19
CA GLN A 408 27.72 0.60 20.33
C GLN A 408 26.48 0.94 21.18
N GLY A 409 25.63 -0.06 21.39
CA GLY A 409 24.75 -0.14 22.56
C GLY A 409 23.28 -0.38 22.23
N ILE A 410 22.85 -1.65 22.25
CA ILE A 410 21.83 -2.20 23.15
C ILE A 410 21.68 -3.68 22.76
N GLY A 411 22.53 -4.50 23.39
CA GLY A 411 22.22 -5.90 23.64
C GLY A 411 21.64 -5.99 25.04
N HIS A 412 20.45 -6.59 25.17
CA HIS A 412 19.96 -7.39 26.28
C HIS A 412 18.43 -7.40 26.25
N LEU A 413 17.84 -8.52 25.80
CA LEU A 413 16.58 -9.10 26.29
C LEU A 413 16.23 -10.34 25.43
N TYR A 414 16.94 -11.44 25.63
CA TYR A 414 16.43 -12.78 25.29
C TYR A 414 16.97 -13.80 26.30
N HIS A 415 16.09 -14.22 27.22
CA HIS A 415 16.23 -15.45 27.99
C HIS A 415 14.89 -16.17 27.87
N ASN A 416 14.83 -17.20 27.03
CA ASN A 416 13.71 -18.14 27.00
C ASN A 416 14.18 -19.46 27.61
N HIS A 417 13.54 -19.85 28.71
CA HIS A 417 13.57 -21.19 29.25
C HIS A 417 12.82 -22.12 28.31
N GLY A 418 13.45 -23.26 27.97
CA GLY A 418 12.82 -24.35 27.24
C GLY A 418 11.79 -25.07 28.11
N ILE A 419 10.63 -25.35 27.50
CA ILE A 419 9.67 -26.35 27.97
C ILE A 419 9.22 -27.12 26.73
N ASP A 420 9.56 -28.41 26.71
CA ASP A 420 9.06 -29.38 25.74
C ASP A 420 7.54 -29.50 25.85
N ALA A 421 6.82 -29.24 24.75
CA ALA A 421 5.38 -29.45 24.65
C ALA A 421 5.08 -30.72 23.82
N PRO A 422 4.17 -31.60 24.29
CA PRO A 422 3.91 -32.89 23.66
C PRO A 422 3.07 -32.74 22.38
N ALA A 423 3.33 -33.63 21.42
CA ALA A 423 2.58 -33.75 20.18
C ALA A 423 1.11 -34.13 20.46
N ILE A 424 0.18 -33.26 20.07
CA ILE A 424 -1.27 -33.53 20.06
C ILE A 424 -1.68 -33.85 18.61
N PRO A 425 -2.57 -34.84 18.37
CA PRO A 425 -2.87 -35.32 17.02
C PRO A 425 -3.63 -34.27 16.22
N PHE A 426 -3.24 -34.11 14.95
CA PHE A 426 -3.96 -33.31 13.96
C PHE A 426 -5.36 -33.90 13.73
N SER A 427 -6.40 -33.07 13.84
CA SER A 427 -7.76 -33.42 13.43
C SER A 427 -7.87 -33.28 11.91
N GLU A 428 -8.29 -34.35 11.22
CA GLU A 428 -8.36 -34.48 9.76
C GLU A 428 -9.49 -33.66 9.10
N ASP A 429 -10.31 -32.95 9.86
CA ASP A 429 -11.53 -32.28 9.34
C ASP A 429 -11.31 -30.89 8.72
N PHE A 430 -10.08 -30.37 8.67
CA PHE A 430 -9.76 -29.03 8.12
C PHE A 430 -9.23 -29.03 6.67
N LEU A 431 -9.22 -30.18 5.99
CA LEU A 431 -8.55 -30.36 4.69
C LEU A 431 -9.49 -30.54 3.48
N THR A 432 -10.75 -30.13 3.55
CA THR A 432 -11.58 -30.02 2.32
C THR A 432 -11.24 -28.73 1.59
N TRP A 433 -10.16 -28.78 0.81
CA TRP A 433 -9.77 -27.74 -0.14
C TRP A 433 -10.52 -27.93 -1.47
N PRO A 434 -10.83 -26.87 -2.22
CA PRO A 434 -11.23 -27.01 -3.61
C PRO A 434 -10.15 -27.77 -4.40
N ASP A 435 -10.55 -28.82 -5.15
CA ASP A 435 -9.66 -29.73 -5.88
C ASP A 435 -8.75 -29.01 -6.91
N ASP A 436 -9.03 -27.76 -7.21
CA ASP A 436 -8.44 -26.89 -8.22
C ASP A 436 -7.39 -25.90 -7.69
N LEU A 437 -7.14 -25.81 -6.38
CA LEU A 437 -6.23 -24.82 -5.76
C LEU A 437 -4.79 -24.85 -6.35
N PHE A 438 -4.33 -26.04 -6.77
CA PHE A 438 -3.03 -26.26 -7.39
C PHE A 438 -3.12 -27.10 -8.69
N GLY A 439 -4.33 -27.34 -9.20
CA GLY A 439 -4.60 -28.34 -10.22
C GLY A 439 -5.71 -27.93 -11.18
N GLY A 440 -5.36 -27.12 -12.17
CA GLY A 440 -6.22 -26.77 -13.29
C GLY A 440 -5.57 -25.74 -14.21
N ASP A 441 -6.05 -25.62 -15.45
CA ASP A 441 -5.65 -24.56 -16.41
C ASP A 441 -6.04 -23.13 -15.93
N ALA A 442 -6.60 -23.00 -14.72
CA ALA A 442 -6.96 -21.75 -14.09
C ALA A 442 -5.73 -21.09 -13.46
N LYS A 443 -5.43 -19.86 -13.90
CA LYS A 443 -4.41 -19.00 -13.29
C LYS A 443 -4.92 -18.57 -11.90
N PHE A 444 -4.36 -19.12 -10.83
CA PHE A 444 -4.67 -18.71 -9.45
C PHE A 444 -4.48 -17.19 -9.28
N ASP A 445 -5.49 -16.54 -8.69
CA ASP A 445 -5.65 -15.10 -8.69
C ASP A 445 -5.42 -14.48 -7.30
N TRP A 446 -4.22 -13.99 -7.08
CA TRP A 446 -3.77 -13.46 -5.79
C TRP A 446 -4.32 -12.08 -5.43
N PHE A 447 -5.04 -11.42 -6.34
CA PHE A 447 -5.77 -10.20 -5.99
C PHE A 447 -7.27 -10.49 -5.83
N ALA A 448 -7.72 -11.75 -5.88
CA ALA A 448 -9.14 -12.11 -5.75
C ALA A 448 -9.40 -13.47 -5.09
N TRP A 449 -8.40 -14.03 -4.43
CA TRP A 449 -8.39 -15.38 -3.87
C TRP A 449 -9.40 -15.57 -2.74
N GLU A 450 -9.89 -14.49 -2.12
CA GLU A 450 -10.77 -14.53 -0.94
C GLU A 450 -12.04 -15.35 -1.14
N LYS A 451 -12.60 -15.36 -2.36
CA LYS A 451 -13.81 -16.13 -2.66
C LYS A 451 -13.57 -17.64 -2.75
N ASP A 452 -12.34 -18.08 -3.00
CA ASP A 452 -12.00 -19.50 -3.10
C ASP A 452 -11.79 -20.15 -1.71
N PHE A 453 -11.66 -19.35 -0.64
CA PHE A 453 -11.41 -19.83 0.73
C PHE A 453 -12.55 -19.53 1.72
N LEU A 454 -13.43 -18.58 1.40
CA LEU A 454 -14.57 -18.16 2.22
C LEU A 454 -15.92 -18.78 1.80
N ALA A 455 -15.93 -19.64 0.77
CA ALA A 455 -17.12 -20.34 0.30
C ALA A 455 -17.44 -21.60 1.13
#